data_AF-A0A1A6GQ55-F1
#
_entry.id   AF-A0A1A6GQ55-F1
#
_cell.length_a   1.000
_cell.length_b   1.000
_cell.length_c   1.000
_cell.angle_alpha   90.00
_cell.angle_beta   90.00
_cell.angle_gamma   90.00
#
_symmetry.space_group_name_H-M   'P 1'
#
loop_
_entity.id
_entity.type
_entity.pdbx_description
1 polymer ?
#
loop_
_entity_poly.entity_id
_entity_poly.type
_entity_poly.pdbx_seq_one_letter_code
_entity_poly.pdbx_strand_id
1 'polypeptide(L)'
;NPNSKSVLLEWEDTYGTALISGVKYKKGGLVINDTGLYFVYSKVYFRGQSCNNQPLTHKVYMRNSKYPGDLVIMEEKKLNYCTTGQ
;
A
#
# COMPACT_ATOMS: atom_id res chain seq x y z
N ASN A 1 13.03 -2.75 16.18
CA ASN A 1 13.86 -3.79 15.55
C ASN A 1 14.17 -3.37 14.12
N PRO A 2 15.43 -3.16 13.70
CA PRO A 2 15.76 -2.48 12.44
C PRO A 2 15.48 -3.30 11.17
N ASN A 3 14.95 -4.52 11.31
CA ASN A 3 14.72 -5.47 10.22
C ASN A 3 13.22 -5.72 9.93
N SER A 4 12.35 -4.76 10.24
CA SER A 4 11.01 -4.75 9.62
C SER A 4 11.17 -4.27 8.17
N LYS A 5 11.64 -5.14 7.27
CA LYS A 5 11.36 -4.95 5.84
C LYS A 5 9.84 -4.81 5.77
N SER A 6 9.33 -3.63 5.42
CA SER A 6 7.91 -3.45 5.15
C SER A 6 7.60 -4.36 3.96
N VAL A 7 7.06 -5.54 4.25
CA VAL A 7 6.59 -6.47 3.23
C VAL A 7 5.51 -5.70 2.47
N LEU A 8 5.72 -5.48 1.16
CA LEU A 8 4.65 -4.95 0.33
C LEU A 8 3.46 -5.89 0.45
N LEU A 9 2.27 -5.31 0.47
CA LEU A 9 1.06 -6.10 0.28
C LEU A 9 1.12 -6.74 -1.11
N GLU A 10 0.87 -8.04 -1.17
CA GLU A 10 0.59 -8.75 -2.41
C GLU A 10 -0.90 -8.56 -2.76
N TRP A 11 -1.18 -8.54 -4.06
CA TRP A 11 -2.51 -8.30 -4.61
C TRP A 11 -2.88 -9.43 -5.58
N GLU A 12 -4.16 -9.78 -5.60
CA GLU A 12 -4.74 -10.63 -6.64
C GLU A 12 -4.89 -9.83 -7.94
N ASP A 13 -4.38 -10.37 -9.04
CA ASP A 13 -4.29 -9.69 -10.33
C ASP A 13 -4.98 -10.44 -11.48
N THR A 14 -5.53 -11.63 -11.21
CA THR A 14 -6.03 -12.56 -12.22
C THR A 14 -7.53 -12.86 -12.07
N TYR A 15 -8.02 -13.12 -10.86
CA TYR A 15 -9.36 -13.68 -10.62
C TYR A 15 -10.37 -12.69 -10.01
N GLY A 16 -11.65 -13.01 -10.14
CA GLY A 16 -12.75 -12.27 -9.51
C GLY A 16 -12.95 -10.88 -10.11
N THR A 17 -12.88 -9.85 -9.27
CA THR A 17 -13.02 -8.44 -9.69
C THR A 17 -11.68 -7.77 -9.98
N ALA A 18 -10.58 -8.51 -10.00
CA ALA A 18 -9.27 -7.98 -10.35
C ALA A 18 -9.22 -7.63 -11.85
N LEU A 19 -8.52 -6.54 -12.17
CA LEU A 19 -8.31 -6.11 -13.55
C LEU A 19 -6.87 -5.65 -13.74
N ILE A 20 -6.20 -6.25 -14.73
CA ILE A 20 -4.92 -5.78 -15.25
C ILE A 20 -5.04 -5.66 -16.76
N SER A 21 -4.81 -4.45 -17.27
CA SER A 21 -4.76 -4.16 -18.70
C SER A 21 -3.82 -2.97 -18.93
N GLY A 22 -2.87 -3.08 -19.86
CA GLY A 22 -1.86 -2.04 -20.15
C GLY A 22 -0.76 -1.85 -19.09
N VAL A 23 -0.94 -2.36 -17.88
CA VAL A 23 0.06 -2.37 -16.79
C VAL A 23 0.47 -3.80 -16.43
N LYS A 24 1.56 -3.97 -15.69
CA LYS A 24 2.00 -5.29 -15.22
C LYS A 24 1.98 -5.36 -13.70
N TYR A 25 1.62 -6.50 -13.15
CA TYR A 25 1.79 -6.79 -11.72
C TYR A 25 3.13 -7.51 -11.48
N LYS A 26 3.89 -7.08 -10.46
CA LYS A 26 5.15 -7.72 -10.07
C LYS A 26 5.47 -7.47 -8.60
N LYS A 27 5.52 -8.55 -7.80
CA LYS A 27 5.96 -8.53 -6.39
C LYS A 27 5.23 -7.46 -5.54
N GLY A 28 3.90 -7.41 -5.64
CA GLY A 28 3.07 -6.43 -4.91
C GLY A 28 2.98 -5.04 -5.55
N GLY A 29 3.70 -4.77 -6.63
CA GLY A 29 3.69 -3.47 -7.33
C GLY A 29 3.02 -3.52 -8.70
N LEU A 30 2.37 -2.41 -9.07
CA LEU A 30 2.01 -2.12 -10.46
C LEU A 30 3.19 -1.47 -11.18
N VAL A 31 3.56 -2.04 -12.33
CA VAL A 31 4.63 -1.57 -13.20
C VAL A 31 3.99 -0.90 -14.42
N ILE A 32 4.25 0.40 -14.55
CA ILE A 32 3.77 1.23 -15.65
C ILE A 32 4.69 1.03 -16.86
N ASN A 33 4.10 0.65 -18.00
CA ASN A 33 4.85 0.47 -19.25
C ASN A 33 4.83 1.75 -20.10
N ASP A 34 3.72 2.49 -20.09
CA ASP A 34 3.51 3.67 -20.92
C ASP A 34 3.48 4.96 -20.08
N THR A 35 4.23 5.97 -20.51
CA THR A 35 4.25 7.27 -19.82
C THR A 35 2.91 7.98 -19.97
N GLY A 36 2.38 8.53 -18.89
CA GLY A 36 1.12 9.25 -18.90
C GLY A 36 0.70 9.75 -17.53
N LEU A 37 -0.46 10.40 -17.48
CA LEU A 37 -1.13 10.75 -16.23
C LEU A 37 -2.03 9.59 -15.82
N TYR A 38 -1.82 9.09 -14.60
CA TYR A 38 -2.59 7.99 -14.03
C TYR A 38 -3.26 8.45 -12.75
N PHE A 39 -4.54 8.12 -12.60
CA PHE A 39 -5.22 8.24 -11.32
C PHE A 39 -4.90 7.01 -10.48
N VAL A 40 -4.20 7.21 -9.35
CA VAL A 40 -3.78 6.13 -8.44
C VAL A 40 -4.62 6.19 -7.18
N TYR A 41 -5.15 5.05 -6.74
CA TYR A 41 -5.91 4.93 -5.51
C TYR A 41 -5.54 3.66 -4.75
N SER A 42 -5.80 3.64 -3.45
CA SER A 42 -5.66 2.46 -2.60
C SER A 42 -6.58 2.60 -1.39
N LYS A 43 -7.15 1.49 -0.93
CA LYS A 43 -7.97 1.43 0.28
C LYS A 43 -7.57 0.21 1.09
N VAL A 44 -7.27 0.41 2.37
CA VAL A 44 -6.97 -0.66 3.33
C VAL A 44 -7.99 -0.64 4.45
N TYR A 45 -8.50 -1.82 4.82
CA TYR A 45 -9.39 -1.99 5.97
C TYR A 45 -8.63 -2.67 7.11
N PHE A 46 -8.30 -1.90 8.15
CA PHE A 46 -7.64 -2.40 9.34
C PHE A 46 -8.67 -2.92 10.35
N ARG A 47 -8.39 -4.07 10.97
CA ARG A 47 -9.19 -4.66 12.05
C ARG A 47 -8.31 -5.39 13.06
N GLY A 48 -8.77 -5.50 14.29
CA GLY A 48 -8.10 -6.25 15.36
C GLY A 48 -9.12 -6.79 16.36
N GLN A 49 -8.77 -7.85 17.08
CA GLN A 49 -9.61 -8.39 18.16
C GLN A 49 -9.56 -7.53 19.42
N SER A 50 -8.39 -6.97 19.71
CA SER A 50 -8.13 -6.07 20.83
C SER A 50 -7.55 -4.75 20.30
N CYS A 51 -8.06 -3.63 20.80
CA CYS A 51 -7.53 -2.31 20.47
C CYS A 51 -6.25 -2.03 21.29
N ASN A 52 -5.16 -1.65 20.64
CA ASN A 52 -3.94 -1.19 21.29
C ASN A 52 -3.48 0.20 20.83
N ASN A 53 -4.27 0.85 19.95
CA ASN A 53 -3.99 2.16 19.36
C ASN A 53 -2.58 2.31 18.74
N GLN A 54 -1.93 1.22 18.33
CA GLN A 54 -0.66 1.30 17.60
C GLN A 54 -0.87 2.07 16.30
N PRO A 55 -0.03 3.07 15.96
CA PRO A 55 -0.21 3.88 14.76
C PRO A 55 -0.34 3.02 13.50
N LEU A 56 -1.45 3.17 12.79
CA LEU A 56 -1.68 2.50 11.52
C LEU A 56 -1.29 3.45 10.41
N THR A 57 -0.38 3.03 9.55
CA THR A 57 0.10 3.84 8.42
C THR A 57 -0.18 3.10 7.13
N HIS A 58 -0.86 3.77 6.20
CA HIS A 58 -1.11 3.30 4.85
C HIS A 58 -0.41 4.24 3.89
N LYS A 59 0.47 3.70 3.04
CA LYS A 59 1.20 4.50 2.04
C LYS A 59 1.08 3.86 0.67
N VAL A 60 1.07 4.72 -0.34
CA VAL A 60 1.40 4.36 -1.71
C VAL A 60 2.69 5.08 -2.07
N TYR A 61 3.64 4.34 -2.62
CA TYR A 61 4.93 4.88 -3.01
C TYR A 61 5.32 4.38 -4.40
N MET A 62 6.21 5.12 -5.04
CA MET A 62 6.78 4.82 -6.35
C MET A 62 8.27 4.48 -6.21
N ARG A 63 8.75 3.56 -7.05
CA ARG A 63 10.18 3.29 -7.26
C ARG A 63 10.51 3.47 -8.73
N ASN A 64 11.60 4.18 -9.02
CA ASN A 64 12.14 4.30 -10.37
C ASN A 64 13.66 4.49 -10.31
N SER A 65 14.35 4.46 -11.45
CA SER A 65 15.82 4.61 -11.51
C SER A 65 16.31 6.01 -11.13
N LYS A 66 15.44 7.03 -11.18
CA LYS A 66 15.79 8.42 -10.85
C LYS A 66 15.87 8.66 -9.35
N TYR A 67 15.13 7.90 -8.55
CA TYR A 67 15.11 8.01 -7.09
C TYR A 67 15.63 6.71 -6.47
N PRO A 68 16.75 6.73 -5.71
CA PRO A 68 17.34 5.53 -5.13
C PRO A 68 16.51 4.91 -3.99
N GLY A 69 15.44 5.57 -3.57
CA GLY A 69 14.54 5.11 -2.50
C GLY A 69 13.07 5.27 -2.86
N ASP A 70 12.21 4.87 -1.93
CA ASP A 70 10.75 4.91 -2.10
C ASP A 70 10.26 6.36 -2.05
N LEU A 71 9.66 6.84 -3.14
CA LEU A 71 8.99 8.13 -3.17
C LEU A 71 7.53 7.97 -2.75
N VAL A 72 7.17 8.44 -1.57
CA VAL A 72 5.77 8.42 -1.10
C VAL A 72 4.94 9.40 -1.94
N ILE A 73 3.86 8.90 -2.54
CA ILE A 73 2.94 9.71 -3.36
C ILE A 73 1.60 9.95 -2.66
N MET A 74 1.20 9.05 -1.75
CA MET A 74 0.02 9.19 -0.91
C MET A 74 0.29 8.53 0.45
N GLU A 75 -0.13 9.15 1.54
CA GLU A 75 -0.01 8.62 2.90
C GLU A 75 -1.21 9.00 3.76
N GLU A 76 -1.72 8.03 4.52
CA GLU A 76 -2.66 8.23 5.62
C GLU A 76 -2.08 7.60 6.89
N LYS A 77 -2.24 8.28 8.03
CA LYS A 77 -1.87 7.76 9.34
C LYS A 77 -3.06 7.88 10.30
N LYS A 78 -3.45 6.77 10.91
CA LYS A 78 -4.50 6.70 11.93
C LYS A 78 -3.88 6.55 13.31
N LEU A 79 -4.29 7.44 14.21
CA LEU A 79 -3.90 7.49 15.61
C LEU A 79 -5.17 7.47 16.46
N ASN A 80 -5.13 6.85 17.63
CA ASN A 80 -6.24 6.84 18.60
C ASN A 80 -7.60 6.47 17.95
N TYR A 81 -7.57 5.47 17.07
CA TYR A 81 -8.68 5.11 16.17
C TYR A 81 -9.67 4.13 16.80
N CYS A 82 -9.41 3.65 18.02
CA CYS A 82 -10.30 2.79 18.76
C CYS A 82 -10.20 3.06 20.28
N THR A 83 -11.24 2.68 21.00
CA THR A 83 -11.20 2.61 22.46
C THR A 83 -10.68 1.25 22.90
N THR A 84 -9.78 1.22 23.88
CA THR A 84 -9.47 -0.01 24.62
C THR A 84 -10.76 -0.45 25.29
N GLY A 85 -11.21 -1.69 25.02
CA GLY A 85 -12.43 -2.21 25.65
C GLY A 85 -12.34 -2.09 27.18
N GLN A 86 -13.46 -1.69 27.80
CA GLN A 86 -13.67 -1.89 29.24
C GLN A 86 -13.56 -3.37 29.59
#